data_AF-A2DLB0-F1
#
_entry.id   AF-A2DLB0-F1
#
_cell.length_a   1.000
_cell.length_b   1.000
_cell.length_c   1.000
_cell.angle_alpha   90.00
_cell.angle_beta   90.00
_cell.angle_gamma   90.00
#
_symmetry.space_group_name_H-M   'P 1'
#
loop_
_entity.id
_entity.type
_entity.pdbx_description
1 polymer ?
#
loop_
_entity_poly.entity_id
_entity_poly.type
_entity_poly.pdbx_seq_one_letter_code
_entity_poly.pdbx_strand_id
1 'polypeptide(L)'
;MSRIKWEKALGNIATLSLSYNYPINIIVNEKDFKSNLIFLSCISNKVKNSLYSGNASKIYKFNCSIKDQGTYKILEDLFQGQLISNDLPESINTDLFEFALSIECPDLLEFYYEKYELFKYSLENFDKNVTYCKYIDAKDEFIKFVSQNIYNIGIDKLVETCNYLGYDFSEKIILSCLEQSIDFNEFISCLIDSHSLFFNLILLIDSSQLKFETKIKILHCYFSFNNKTDLTNESINQYILKLLPTITNEYHKTKQKIDELKNEAEFSKQEIDKLRKEIEISKQENDELRKEEEISKQEIDKLRKEIEISKQENDKMKKEAEIAKQEIDKLRKEIGDGKVIVSYSGNQYDGIFSYLRNINNGQNPLTCGAISVTTSNGSSGNSSDLFEYSKKNHCWGLQEIENNSVIFDFKGKKVSLSAYTIKAHDNSAYWDKPVDFAIEGSNDFNNWQMIDNKPSNTDINYKKPIHTWVCSKSPFYRYIRFRLKSIYDTGLLYTDHFEFFGKIKI
;
A
#
# COMPACT_ATOMS: atom_id res chain seq x y z
N MET A 1 57.73 -4.14 -49.13
CA MET A 1 57.01 -3.64 -50.32
C MET A 1 57.15 -4.67 -51.41
N SER A 2 56.03 -5.18 -51.94
CA SER A 2 56.07 -6.09 -53.08
C SER A 2 56.52 -5.34 -54.32
N ARG A 3 57.42 -5.96 -55.08
CA ARG A 3 57.87 -5.51 -56.41
C ARG A 3 57.53 -6.63 -57.39
N ILE A 4 57.31 -6.31 -58.65
CA ILE A 4 57.18 -7.34 -59.67
C ILE A 4 58.54 -8.01 -59.82
N LYS A 5 58.64 -9.30 -59.47
CA LYS A 5 59.92 -10.02 -59.39
C LYS A 5 60.41 -10.55 -60.73
N TRP A 6 59.48 -10.76 -61.68
CA TRP A 6 59.74 -11.32 -63.02
C TRP A 6 60.51 -12.65 -63.00
N GLU A 7 60.47 -13.40 -61.90
CA GLU A 7 61.25 -14.64 -61.71
C GLU A 7 60.81 -15.72 -62.71
N LYS A 8 59.51 -15.83 -62.98
CA LYS A 8 58.98 -16.83 -63.93
C LYS A 8 59.29 -16.43 -65.37
N ALA A 9 59.15 -15.15 -65.71
CA ALA A 9 59.56 -14.61 -67.00
C ALA A 9 61.06 -14.80 -67.28
N LEU A 10 61.92 -14.58 -66.28
CA LEU A 10 63.36 -14.80 -66.40
C LEU A 10 63.71 -16.28 -66.56
N GLY A 11 63.05 -17.18 -65.83
CA GLY A 11 63.22 -18.63 -66.03
C GLY A 11 62.84 -19.08 -67.44
N ASN A 12 61.82 -18.46 -68.03
CA ASN A 12 61.37 -18.76 -69.39
C ASN A 12 62.37 -18.36 -70.47
N ILE A 13 63.15 -17.28 -70.27
CA ILE A 13 64.05 -16.74 -71.31
C ILE A 13 65.12 -17.76 -71.74
N ALA A 14 65.58 -18.59 -70.81
CA ALA A 14 66.61 -19.61 -71.04
C ALA A 14 66.12 -20.77 -71.92
N THR A 15 64.80 -20.88 -72.14
CA THR A 15 64.18 -21.99 -72.88
C THR A 15 63.85 -21.65 -74.33
N LEU A 16 64.11 -20.41 -74.78
CA LEU A 16 63.67 -19.89 -76.07
C LEU A 16 64.83 -19.71 -77.06
N SER A 17 64.59 -20.06 -78.34
CA SER A 17 65.57 -19.86 -79.43
C SER A 17 65.69 -18.39 -79.83
N LEU A 18 66.92 -17.95 -80.11
CA LEU A 18 67.23 -16.62 -80.65
C LEU A 18 66.55 -16.35 -82.01
N SER A 19 66.11 -17.38 -82.73
CA SER A 19 65.36 -17.24 -83.99
C SER A 19 64.02 -16.52 -83.84
N TYR A 20 63.49 -16.43 -82.61
CA TYR A 20 62.24 -15.72 -82.31
C TYR A 20 62.47 -14.27 -81.86
N ASN A 21 63.70 -13.76 -81.94
CA ASN A 21 64.04 -12.39 -81.58
C ASN A 21 63.66 -11.40 -82.70
N TYR A 22 62.37 -11.09 -82.82
CA TYR A 22 61.87 -10.10 -83.78
C TYR A 22 60.77 -9.21 -83.18
N PRO A 23 60.60 -7.97 -83.71
CA PRO A 23 59.60 -7.04 -83.21
C PRO A 23 58.18 -7.50 -83.56
N ILE A 24 57.26 -7.27 -82.63
CA ILE A 24 55.83 -7.59 -82.76
C ILE A 24 54.96 -6.38 -82.42
N ASN A 25 53.72 -6.41 -82.90
CA ASN A 25 52.67 -5.47 -82.51
C ASN A 25 51.75 -6.13 -81.48
N ILE A 26 51.44 -5.41 -80.40
CA ILE A 26 50.51 -5.86 -79.36
C ILE A 26 49.36 -4.87 -79.34
N ILE A 27 48.13 -5.36 -79.43
CA ILE A 27 46.94 -4.52 -79.36
C ILE A 27 46.23 -4.87 -78.06
N VAL A 28 46.09 -3.90 -77.16
CA VAL A 28 45.32 -4.06 -75.93
C VAL A 28 44.07 -3.18 -76.04
N ASN A 29 42.91 -3.81 -76.13
CA ASN A 29 41.66 -3.19 -76.56
C ASN A 29 41.83 -2.50 -77.93
N GLU A 30 41.96 -1.17 -77.93
CA GLU A 30 42.09 -0.34 -79.14
C GLU A 30 43.45 0.37 -79.26
N LYS A 31 44.38 0.14 -78.31
CA LYS A 31 45.70 0.79 -78.32
C LYS A 31 46.81 -0.16 -78.79
N ASP A 32 47.66 0.36 -79.66
CA ASP A 32 48.82 -0.34 -80.22
C ASP A 32 50.08 -0.13 -79.36
N PHE A 33 50.83 -1.21 -79.15
CA PHE A 33 52.09 -1.26 -78.43
C PHE A 33 53.13 -2.03 -79.25
N LYS A 34 54.41 -1.70 -79.06
CA LYS A 34 55.54 -2.41 -79.65
C LYS A 34 56.30 -3.17 -78.59
N SER A 35 56.68 -4.41 -78.92
CA SER A 35 57.57 -5.22 -78.07
C SER A 35 58.32 -6.25 -78.91
N ASN A 36 58.98 -7.19 -78.24
CA ASN A 36 59.67 -8.33 -78.84
C ASN A 36 58.93 -9.64 -78.53
N LEU A 37 58.90 -10.58 -79.47
CA LEU A 37 58.22 -11.87 -79.26
C LEU A 37 58.80 -12.67 -78.10
N ILE A 38 60.12 -12.67 -77.91
CA ILE A 38 60.75 -13.37 -76.77
C ILE A 38 60.27 -12.76 -75.46
N PHE A 39 60.25 -11.43 -75.36
CA PHE A 39 59.80 -10.76 -74.13
C PHE A 39 58.34 -11.10 -73.82
N LEU A 40 57.45 -10.94 -74.81
CA LEU A 40 56.03 -11.20 -74.61
C LEU A 40 55.77 -12.68 -74.27
N SER A 41 56.45 -13.62 -74.92
CA SER A 41 56.29 -15.05 -74.61
C SER A 41 56.87 -15.44 -73.25
N CYS A 42 57.85 -14.70 -72.72
CA CYS A 42 58.33 -14.90 -71.35
C CYS A 42 57.27 -14.53 -70.31
N ILE A 43 56.57 -13.41 -70.51
CA ILE A 43 55.59 -12.90 -69.53
C ILE A 43 54.18 -13.45 -69.73
N SER A 44 53.83 -13.94 -70.92
CA SER A 44 52.49 -14.43 -71.26
C SER A 44 52.48 -15.93 -71.55
N ASN A 45 51.85 -16.71 -70.67
CA ASN A 45 51.68 -18.14 -70.93
C ASN A 45 50.84 -18.40 -72.20
N LYS A 46 49.87 -17.53 -72.49
CA LYS A 46 49.06 -17.58 -73.71
C LYS A 46 49.92 -17.49 -74.98
N VAL A 47 50.86 -16.54 -75.01
CA VAL A 47 51.79 -16.37 -76.14
C VAL A 47 52.84 -17.48 -76.18
N LYS A 48 53.36 -17.89 -75.01
CA LYS A 48 54.27 -19.03 -74.89
C LYS A 48 53.68 -20.33 -75.46
N ASN A 49 52.43 -20.64 -75.10
CA ASN A 49 51.72 -21.82 -75.58
C ASN A 49 51.41 -21.73 -77.08
N SER A 50 51.06 -20.54 -77.58
CA SER A 50 50.92 -20.26 -79.01
C SER A 50 52.24 -20.49 -79.78
N LEU A 51 53.38 -20.13 -79.19
CA LEU A 51 54.70 -20.38 -79.76
C LEU A 51 55.01 -21.87 -79.85
N TYR A 52 54.81 -22.64 -78.76
CA TYR A 52 55.06 -24.08 -78.76
C TYR A 52 54.14 -24.88 -79.68
N SER A 53 52.92 -24.38 -79.94
CA SER A 53 52.00 -24.96 -80.91
C SER A 53 52.29 -24.57 -82.36
N GLY A 54 53.38 -23.84 -82.63
CA GLY A 54 53.78 -23.43 -83.98
C GLY A 54 53.00 -22.23 -84.54
N ASN A 55 52.15 -21.58 -83.73
CA ASN A 55 51.24 -20.51 -84.14
C ASN A 55 51.80 -19.11 -83.83
N ALA A 56 53.10 -18.90 -84.00
CA ALA A 56 53.71 -17.59 -83.74
C ALA A 56 53.18 -16.52 -84.70
N SER A 57 52.83 -15.35 -84.17
CA SER A 57 52.26 -14.23 -84.93
C SER A 57 53.12 -12.98 -84.80
N LYS A 58 53.01 -12.06 -85.77
CA LYS A 58 53.57 -10.70 -85.65
C LYS A 58 52.63 -9.74 -84.91
N ILE A 59 51.37 -10.12 -84.71
CA ILE A 59 50.33 -9.32 -84.06
C ILE A 59 49.63 -10.17 -83.00
N TYR A 60 49.63 -9.68 -81.76
CA TYR A 60 48.88 -10.28 -80.65
C TYR A 60 47.82 -9.30 -80.16
N LYS A 61 46.59 -9.77 -79.94
CA LYS A 61 45.48 -8.94 -79.48
C LYS A 61 44.95 -9.47 -78.15
N PHE A 62 44.77 -8.56 -77.20
CA PHE A 62 44.23 -8.84 -75.87
C PHE A 62 43.12 -7.86 -75.56
N ASN A 63 42.00 -8.36 -75.04
CA ASN A 63 40.88 -7.53 -74.60
C ASN A 63 40.75 -7.70 -73.10
N CYS A 64 40.76 -6.59 -72.36
CA CYS A 64 40.66 -6.57 -70.91
C CYS A 64 39.91 -5.31 -70.41
N SER A 65 39.35 -5.39 -69.20
CA SER A 65 38.63 -4.27 -68.59
C SER A 65 39.63 -3.27 -68.00
N ILE A 66 39.96 -2.22 -68.75
CA ILE A 66 40.83 -1.13 -68.30
C ILE A 66 39.95 0.10 -68.02
N LYS A 67 39.90 0.53 -66.76
CA LYS A 67 39.09 1.67 -66.31
C LYS A 67 39.91 2.95 -66.19
N ASP A 68 41.16 2.85 -65.76
CA ASP A 68 42.09 3.96 -65.62
C ASP A 68 42.92 4.12 -66.90
N GLN A 69 42.78 5.26 -67.56
CA GLN A 69 43.53 5.55 -68.78
C GLN A 69 45.05 5.60 -68.55
N GLY A 70 45.49 5.91 -67.32
CA GLY A 70 46.89 5.87 -66.90
C GLY A 70 47.49 4.47 -67.02
N THR A 71 46.69 3.41 -66.94
CA THR A 71 47.15 2.02 -67.08
C THR A 71 47.84 1.79 -68.43
N TYR A 72 47.37 2.41 -69.51
CA TYR A 72 48.00 2.23 -70.83
C TYR A 72 49.43 2.77 -70.89
N LYS A 73 49.76 3.80 -70.13
CA LYS A 73 51.14 4.27 -70.00
C LYS A 73 52.01 3.23 -69.26
N ILE A 74 51.45 2.62 -68.23
CA ILE A 74 52.14 1.54 -67.49
C ILE A 74 52.34 0.29 -68.35
N LEU A 75 51.39 -0.02 -69.26
CA LEU A 75 51.56 -1.10 -70.24
C LEU A 75 52.65 -0.78 -71.27
N GLU A 76 52.82 0.48 -71.67
CA GLU A 76 53.93 0.90 -72.52
C GLU A 76 55.27 0.65 -71.83
N ASP A 77 55.41 1.09 -70.58
CA ASP A 77 56.61 0.83 -69.76
C ASP A 77 56.85 -0.68 -69.60
N LEU A 78 55.78 -1.47 -69.38
CA LEU A 78 55.86 -2.93 -69.30
C LEU A 78 56.42 -3.55 -70.58
N PHE A 79 55.86 -3.21 -71.75
CA PHE A 79 56.26 -3.81 -73.02
C PHE A 79 57.66 -3.41 -73.49
N GLN A 80 58.19 -2.32 -72.94
CA GLN A 80 59.59 -1.90 -73.10
C GLN A 80 60.53 -2.56 -72.07
N GLY A 81 60.01 -3.38 -71.15
CA GLY A 81 60.79 -4.01 -70.09
C GLY A 81 61.21 -3.06 -68.97
N GLN A 82 60.52 -1.93 -68.82
CA GLN A 82 60.86 -0.84 -67.90
C GLN A 82 59.96 -0.79 -66.65
N LEU A 83 58.93 -1.64 -66.56
CA LEU A 83 58.05 -1.65 -65.39
C LEU A 83 58.71 -2.30 -64.16
N ILE A 84 59.12 -1.44 -63.21
CA ILE A 84 59.77 -1.81 -61.94
C ILE A 84 58.99 -1.26 -60.72
N SER A 85 57.89 -0.54 -60.92
CA SER A 85 57.25 0.29 -59.88
C SER A 85 56.44 -0.49 -58.83
N ASN A 86 56.56 -0.05 -57.57
CA ASN A 86 55.86 -0.61 -56.40
C ASN A 86 54.60 0.19 -56.01
N ASP A 87 54.56 1.48 -56.35
CA ASP A 87 53.55 2.42 -55.84
C ASP A 87 52.66 2.93 -56.98
N LEU A 88 51.91 2.00 -57.55
CA LEU A 88 50.86 2.31 -58.52
C LEU A 88 49.55 2.60 -57.79
N PRO A 89 48.74 3.56 -58.27
CA PRO A 89 47.37 3.77 -57.82
C PRO A 89 46.56 2.47 -57.82
N GLU A 90 45.61 2.37 -56.90
CA GLU A 90 44.76 1.18 -56.74
C GLU A 90 44.01 0.83 -58.04
N SER A 91 43.46 1.83 -58.72
CA SER A 91 42.79 1.70 -60.02
C SER A 91 43.68 1.02 -61.06
N ILE A 92 44.95 1.46 -61.16
CA ILE A 92 45.95 0.91 -62.06
C ILE A 92 46.34 -0.52 -61.65
N ASN A 93 46.49 -0.81 -60.35
CA ASN A 93 46.79 -2.17 -59.90
C ASN A 93 45.67 -3.15 -60.27
N THR A 94 44.40 -2.71 -60.17
CA THR A 94 43.25 -3.52 -60.58
C THR A 94 43.22 -3.73 -62.10
N ASP A 95 43.43 -2.70 -62.89
CA ASP A 95 43.49 -2.85 -64.35
C ASP A 95 44.68 -3.73 -64.80
N LEU A 96 45.83 -3.63 -64.12
CA LEU A 96 46.99 -4.50 -64.37
C LEU A 96 46.69 -5.96 -64.05
N PHE A 97 45.89 -6.23 -63.02
CA PHE A 97 45.44 -7.59 -62.72
C PHE A 97 44.52 -8.13 -63.82
N GLU A 98 43.57 -7.34 -64.30
CA GLU A 98 42.70 -7.68 -65.43
C GLU A 98 43.49 -7.95 -66.73
N PHE A 99 44.52 -7.13 -66.97
CA PHE A 99 45.45 -7.37 -68.07
C PHE A 99 46.26 -8.65 -67.87
N ALA A 100 46.78 -8.89 -66.65
CA ALA A 100 47.55 -10.08 -66.32
C ALA A 100 46.77 -11.37 -66.58
N LEU A 101 45.48 -11.39 -66.26
CA LEU A 101 44.59 -12.51 -66.58
C LEU A 101 44.47 -12.73 -68.09
N SER A 102 44.27 -11.64 -68.85
CA SER A 102 44.05 -11.69 -70.30
C SER A 102 45.23 -12.24 -71.09
N ILE A 103 46.45 -12.03 -70.57
CA ILE A 103 47.69 -12.56 -71.14
C ILE A 103 48.20 -13.82 -70.40
N GLU A 104 47.50 -14.28 -69.36
CA GLU A 104 47.94 -15.37 -68.47
C GLU A 104 49.36 -15.13 -67.92
N CYS A 105 49.62 -13.95 -67.35
CA CYS A 105 50.92 -13.55 -66.82
C CYS A 105 51.09 -13.95 -65.35
N PRO A 106 51.91 -14.96 -65.03
CA PRO A 106 51.97 -15.48 -63.69
C PRO A 106 52.70 -14.54 -62.70
N ASP A 107 53.67 -13.74 -63.17
CA ASP A 107 54.40 -12.78 -62.32
C ASP A 107 53.50 -11.60 -61.89
N LEU A 108 52.64 -11.10 -62.79
CA LEU A 108 51.72 -10.01 -62.46
C LEU A 108 50.56 -10.46 -61.56
N LEU A 109 50.07 -11.69 -61.75
CA LEU A 109 49.07 -12.29 -60.84
C LEU A 109 49.63 -12.46 -59.43
N GLU A 110 50.87 -12.96 -59.32
CA GLU A 110 51.57 -13.10 -58.04
C GLU A 110 51.86 -11.75 -57.40
N PHE A 111 52.23 -10.74 -58.19
CA PHE A 111 52.39 -9.37 -57.71
C PHE A 111 51.12 -8.82 -57.07
N TYR A 112 49.95 -8.99 -57.69
CA TYR A 112 48.67 -8.56 -57.12
C TYR A 112 48.40 -9.30 -55.79
N TYR A 113 48.61 -10.62 -55.77
CA TYR A 113 48.40 -11.46 -54.60
C TYR A 113 49.28 -11.06 -53.41
N GLU A 114 50.57 -10.78 -53.65
CA GLU A 114 51.51 -10.31 -52.64
C GLU A 114 51.24 -8.87 -52.21
N LYS A 115 50.91 -7.97 -53.16
CA LYS A 115 50.69 -6.54 -52.89
C LYS A 115 49.54 -6.28 -51.95
N TYR A 116 48.44 -7.00 -52.11
CA TYR A 116 47.27 -6.89 -51.24
C TYR A 116 47.27 -7.92 -50.11
N GLU A 117 48.39 -8.62 -49.91
CA GLU A 117 48.59 -9.61 -48.84
C GLU A 117 47.43 -10.62 -48.75
N LEU A 118 46.95 -11.10 -49.90
CA LEU A 118 45.69 -11.86 -49.99
C LEU A 118 45.69 -13.13 -49.14
N PHE A 119 46.87 -13.74 -48.95
CA PHE A 119 47.10 -14.90 -48.09
C PHE A 119 46.78 -14.68 -46.62
N LYS A 120 46.66 -13.43 -46.14
CA LYS A 120 46.33 -13.13 -44.75
C LYS A 120 44.85 -13.34 -44.42
N TYR A 121 43.97 -13.33 -45.43
CA TYR A 121 42.51 -13.43 -45.30
C TYR A 121 41.94 -12.59 -44.14
N SER A 122 41.71 -11.30 -44.38
CA SER A 122 41.17 -10.36 -43.41
C SER A 122 39.97 -9.61 -43.98
N LEU A 123 39.19 -8.95 -43.12
CA LEU A 123 38.06 -8.12 -43.59
C LEU A 123 38.55 -6.95 -44.46
N GLU A 124 39.75 -6.44 -44.20
CA GLU A 124 40.37 -5.35 -44.96
C GLU A 124 40.71 -5.76 -46.39
N ASN A 125 41.19 -7.00 -46.60
CA ASN A 125 41.54 -7.50 -47.93
C ASN A 125 40.45 -8.38 -48.57
N PHE A 126 39.27 -8.48 -47.96
CA PHE A 126 38.16 -9.32 -48.43
C PHE A 126 37.76 -8.98 -49.87
N ASP A 127 37.52 -7.70 -50.18
CA ASP A 127 37.09 -7.27 -51.53
C ASP A 127 38.16 -7.55 -52.59
N LYS A 128 39.44 -7.49 -52.20
CA LYS A 128 40.57 -7.82 -53.08
C LYS A 128 40.67 -9.33 -53.31
N ASN A 129 40.42 -10.14 -52.29
CA ASN A 129 40.29 -11.58 -52.42
C ASN A 129 39.10 -11.96 -53.31
N VAL A 130 37.94 -11.31 -53.15
CA VAL A 130 36.76 -11.53 -54.01
C VAL A 130 37.09 -11.21 -55.47
N THR A 131 37.74 -10.06 -55.73
CA THR A 131 38.18 -9.69 -57.09
C THR A 131 39.11 -10.75 -57.69
N TYR A 132 40.07 -11.22 -56.89
CA TYR A 132 40.99 -12.29 -57.30
C TYR A 132 40.26 -13.61 -57.59
N CYS A 133 39.28 -13.96 -56.74
CA CYS A 133 38.51 -15.19 -56.85
C CYS A 133 37.53 -15.23 -58.03
N LYS A 134 37.28 -14.09 -58.69
CA LYS A 134 36.43 -14.04 -59.88
C LYS A 134 37.01 -14.84 -61.05
N TYR A 135 38.34 -14.92 -61.11
CA TYR A 135 39.06 -15.50 -62.23
C TYR A 135 39.94 -16.69 -61.83
N ILE A 136 40.20 -16.83 -60.54
CA ILE A 136 41.03 -17.87 -59.96
C ILE A 136 40.21 -18.57 -58.89
N ASP A 137 40.23 -19.90 -58.86
CA ASP A 137 39.46 -20.64 -57.88
C ASP A 137 39.80 -20.22 -56.44
N ALA A 138 38.76 -19.94 -55.66
CA ALA A 138 38.88 -19.63 -54.25
C ALA A 138 39.56 -20.78 -53.50
N LYS A 139 40.62 -20.45 -52.77
CA LYS A 139 41.36 -21.38 -51.92
C LYS A 139 40.52 -21.79 -50.71
N ASP A 140 40.70 -23.02 -50.23
CA ASP A 140 39.95 -23.55 -49.09
C ASP A 140 40.13 -22.72 -47.83
N GLU A 141 41.32 -22.14 -47.60
CA GLU A 141 41.56 -21.27 -46.46
C GLU A 141 40.77 -19.95 -46.56
N PHE A 142 40.58 -19.42 -47.77
CA PHE A 142 39.73 -18.25 -47.98
C PHE A 142 38.26 -18.61 -47.73
N ILE A 143 37.79 -19.75 -48.23
CA ILE A 143 36.43 -20.22 -47.98
C ILE A 143 36.18 -20.40 -46.47
N LYS A 144 37.15 -20.98 -45.74
CA LYS A 144 37.08 -21.12 -44.27
C LYS A 144 37.03 -19.77 -43.57
N PHE A 145 37.84 -18.80 -44.00
CA PHE A 145 37.78 -17.44 -43.48
C PHE A 145 36.39 -16.82 -43.69
N VAL A 146 35.83 -16.95 -44.90
CA VAL A 146 34.52 -16.37 -45.24
C VAL A 146 33.40 -17.01 -44.42
N SER A 147 33.37 -18.35 -44.33
CA SER A 147 32.34 -19.05 -43.55
C SER A 147 32.39 -18.67 -42.07
N GLN A 148 33.58 -18.53 -41.48
CA GLN A 148 33.74 -18.09 -40.08
C GLN A 148 33.36 -16.62 -39.84
N ASN A 149 33.26 -15.81 -40.88
CA ASN A 149 33.07 -14.36 -40.78
C ASN A 149 31.79 -13.86 -41.48
N ILE A 150 30.81 -14.73 -41.72
CA ILE A 150 29.54 -14.38 -42.41
C ILE A 150 28.92 -13.07 -41.87
N TYR A 151 28.74 -12.97 -40.56
CA TYR A 151 28.13 -11.79 -39.92
C TYR A 151 29.06 -10.57 -39.89
N ASN A 152 30.38 -10.79 -39.79
CA ASN A 152 31.38 -9.71 -39.78
C ASN A 152 31.57 -9.09 -41.16
N ILE A 153 31.44 -9.88 -42.23
CA ILE A 153 31.40 -9.41 -43.62
C ILE A 153 30.09 -8.66 -43.88
N GLY A 154 29.00 -9.11 -43.26
CA GLY A 154 27.65 -8.63 -43.48
C GLY A 154 26.91 -9.49 -44.49
N ILE A 155 25.68 -9.91 -44.14
CA ILE A 155 24.88 -10.85 -44.94
C ILE A 155 24.66 -10.32 -46.36
N ASP A 156 24.22 -9.07 -46.51
CA ASP A 156 23.93 -8.47 -47.81
C ASP A 156 25.18 -8.41 -48.69
N LYS A 157 26.31 -7.97 -48.12
CA LYS A 157 27.61 -7.91 -48.83
C LYS A 157 28.07 -9.30 -49.27
N LEU A 158 27.88 -10.32 -48.43
CA LEU A 158 28.24 -11.70 -48.78
C LEU A 158 27.30 -12.27 -49.85
N VAL A 159 26.01 -11.95 -49.81
CA VAL A 159 25.05 -12.33 -50.85
C VAL A 159 25.41 -11.66 -52.18
N GLU A 160 25.76 -10.38 -52.19
CA GLU A 160 26.28 -9.69 -53.40
C GLU A 160 27.56 -10.36 -53.92
N THR A 161 28.46 -10.74 -53.02
CA THR A 161 29.69 -11.48 -53.36
C THR A 161 29.38 -12.83 -54.02
N CYS A 162 28.43 -13.57 -53.48
CA CYS A 162 27.97 -14.85 -54.04
C CYS A 162 27.29 -14.67 -55.41
N ASN A 163 26.49 -13.61 -55.59
CA ASN A 163 25.95 -13.24 -56.89
C ASN A 163 27.05 -12.90 -57.90
N TYR A 164 28.12 -12.24 -57.45
CA TYR A 164 29.26 -11.89 -58.27
C TYR A 164 30.14 -13.09 -58.65
N LEU A 165 30.43 -13.99 -57.71
CA LEU A 165 31.33 -15.14 -57.90
C LEU A 165 30.61 -16.40 -58.43
N GLY A 166 29.32 -16.54 -58.16
CA GLY A 166 28.47 -17.61 -58.69
C GLY A 166 28.20 -18.75 -57.72
N TYR A 167 27.55 -19.79 -58.26
CA TYR A 167 27.04 -20.93 -57.51
C TYR A 167 28.15 -21.73 -56.79
N ASP A 168 29.24 -22.06 -57.49
CA ASP A 168 30.31 -22.91 -56.94
C ASP A 168 30.97 -22.29 -55.70
N PHE A 169 31.14 -20.97 -55.68
CA PHE A 169 31.65 -20.26 -54.50
C PHE A 169 30.66 -20.33 -53.33
N SER A 170 29.38 -20.16 -53.62
CA SER A 170 28.30 -20.23 -52.64
C SER A 170 28.17 -21.64 -52.04
N GLU A 171 28.26 -22.68 -52.88
CA GLU A 171 28.28 -24.07 -52.48
C GLU A 171 29.45 -24.37 -51.54
N LYS A 172 30.67 -23.93 -51.89
CA LYS A 172 31.85 -24.07 -51.03
C LYS A 172 31.66 -23.42 -49.66
N ILE A 173 31.06 -22.23 -49.58
CA ILE A 173 30.76 -21.58 -48.29
C ILE A 173 29.78 -22.42 -47.48
N ILE A 174 28.67 -22.90 -48.09
CA ILE A 174 27.67 -23.70 -47.37
C ILE A 174 28.29 -25.01 -46.86
N LEU A 175 29.04 -25.72 -47.69
CA LEU A 175 29.77 -26.93 -47.27
C LEU A 175 30.75 -26.64 -46.13
N SER A 176 31.48 -25.54 -46.21
CA SER A 176 32.39 -25.11 -45.15
C SER A 176 31.67 -24.75 -43.84
N CYS A 177 30.46 -24.18 -43.92
CA CYS A 177 29.64 -23.92 -42.74
C CYS A 177 29.12 -25.23 -42.11
N LEU A 178 28.71 -26.18 -42.94
CA LEU A 178 28.26 -27.51 -42.50
C LEU A 178 29.38 -28.28 -41.80
N GLU A 179 30.57 -28.30 -42.40
CA GLU A 179 31.76 -28.95 -41.83
C GLU A 179 32.14 -28.37 -40.46
N GLN A 180 32.07 -27.04 -40.32
CA GLN A 180 32.48 -26.32 -39.12
C GLN A 180 31.34 -26.07 -38.13
N SER A 181 30.12 -26.55 -38.40
CA SER A 181 28.92 -26.30 -37.59
C SER A 181 28.65 -24.79 -37.35
N ILE A 182 28.87 -23.97 -38.37
CA ILE A 182 28.64 -22.51 -38.35
C ILE A 182 27.17 -22.23 -38.67
N ASP A 183 26.56 -21.25 -37.99
CA ASP A 183 25.18 -20.85 -38.28
C ASP A 183 25.08 -20.03 -39.57
N PHE A 184 24.54 -20.66 -40.63
CA PHE A 184 24.35 -20.08 -41.95
C PHE A 184 22.88 -19.72 -42.27
N ASN A 185 21.96 -19.84 -41.30
CA ASN A 185 20.50 -19.81 -41.54
C ASN A 185 19.99 -18.53 -42.21
N GLU A 186 20.43 -17.37 -41.71
CA GLU A 186 20.05 -16.09 -42.31
C GLU A 186 20.66 -15.94 -43.70
N PHE A 187 21.96 -16.24 -43.81
CA PHE A 187 22.71 -16.18 -45.07
C PHE A 187 22.08 -17.02 -46.18
N ILE A 188 21.80 -18.31 -45.94
CA ILE A 188 21.21 -19.17 -46.98
C ILE A 188 19.82 -18.68 -47.39
N SER A 189 19.02 -18.16 -46.45
CA SER A 189 17.70 -17.63 -46.77
C SER A 189 17.77 -16.39 -47.66
N CYS A 190 18.67 -15.46 -47.37
CA CYS A 190 18.87 -14.24 -48.16
C CYS A 190 19.51 -14.55 -49.52
N LEU A 191 20.44 -15.51 -49.56
CA LEU A 191 21.06 -15.94 -50.81
C LEU A 191 20.04 -16.55 -51.77
N ILE A 192 19.17 -17.44 -51.27
CA ILE A 192 18.10 -18.04 -52.06
C ILE A 192 17.09 -16.98 -52.53
N ASP A 193 16.72 -16.04 -51.66
CA ASP A 193 15.80 -14.96 -52.01
C ASP A 193 16.38 -14.03 -53.09
N SER A 194 17.71 -13.85 -53.10
CA SER A 194 18.39 -12.99 -54.09
C SER A 194 18.32 -13.52 -55.53
N HIS A 195 18.42 -14.85 -55.73
CA HIS A 195 18.33 -15.45 -57.05
C HIS A 195 17.95 -16.94 -56.99
N SER A 196 17.04 -17.36 -57.87
CA SER A 196 16.56 -18.75 -57.96
C SER A 196 17.63 -19.80 -58.28
N LEU A 197 18.82 -19.41 -58.76
CA LEU A 197 19.90 -20.34 -59.11
C LEU A 197 20.53 -20.96 -57.86
N PHE A 198 20.46 -20.25 -56.73
CA PHE A 198 20.98 -20.74 -55.45
C PHE A 198 20.00 -21.68 -54.73
N PHE A 199 18.77 -21.86 -55.25
CA PHE A 199 17.76 -22.68 -54.60
C PHE A 199 18.22 -24.13 -54.40
N ASN A 200 19.02 -24.67 -55.33
CA ASN A 200 19.55 -26.04 -55.24
C ASN A 200 20.49 -26.25 -54.04
N LEU A 201 21.04 -25.19 -53.45
CA LEU A 201 21.91 -25.31 -52.27
C LEU A 201 21.19 -25.94 -51.06
N ILE A 202 19.85 -25.86 -50.98
CA ILE A 202 19.10 -26.52 -49.91
C ILE A 202 19.27 -28.04 -49.91
N LEU A 203 19.56 -28.63 -51.07
CA LEU A 203 19.74 -30.08 -51.20
C LEU A 203 21.02 -30.58 -50.51
N LEU A 204 21.95 -29.66 -50.19
CA LEU A 204 23.16 -29.94 -49.43
C LEU A 204 22.91 -29.96 -47.91
N ILE A 205 21.78 -29.44 -47.46
CA ILE A 205 21.52 -29.12 -46.05
C ILE A 205 20.51 -30.11 -45.46
N ASP A 206 20.82 -30.71 -44.31
CA ASP A 206 19.81 -31.49 -43.58
C ASP A 206 18.75 -30.55 -42.99
N SER A 207 17.46 -30.87 -43.15
CA SER A 207 16.36 -30.02 -42.68
C SER A 207 16.35 -29.83 -41.16
N SER A 208 17.03 -30.69 -40.38
CA SER A 208 17.23 -30.53 -38.94
C SER A 208 18.16 -29.36 -38.59
N GLN A 209 19.06 -28.94 -39.49
CA GLN A 209 19.99 -27.83 -39.29
C GLN A 209 19.36 -26.45 -39.57
N LEU A 210 18.18 -26.44 -40.19
CA LEU A 210 17.44 -25.22 -40.50
C LEU A 210 16.56 -24.80 -39.32
N LYS A 211 16.70 -23.54 -38.91
CA LYS A 211 15.79 -22.88 -37.96
C LYS A 211 14.39 -22.75 -38.55
N PHE A 212 13.40 -22.59 -37.68
CA PHE A 212 11.99 -22.49 -38.09
C PHE A 212 11.76 -21.31 -39.05
N GLU A 213 12.30 -20.14 -38.75
CA GLU A 213 12.15 -18.95 -39.59
C GLU A 213 12.76 -19.17 -40.98
N THR A 214 13.91 -19.84 -41.05
CA THR A 214 14.59 -20.19 -42.31
C THR A 214 13.74 -21.13 -43.15
N LYS A 215 13.12 -22.14 -42.53
CA LYS A 215 12.21 -23.07 -43.22
C LYS A 215 11.02 -22.33 -43.84
N ILE A 216 10.46 -21.36 -43.13
CA ILE A 216 9.38 -20.50 -43.63
C ILE A 216 9.86 -19.64 -44.81
N LYS A 217 11.02 -18.99 -44.70
CA LYS A 217 11.59 -18.17 -45.78
C LYS A 217 11.88 -19.00 -47.03
N ILE A 218 12.46 -20.18 -46.90
CA ILE A 218 12.71 -21.10 -48.02
C ILE A 218 11.39 -21.51 -48.68
N LEU A 219 10.36 -21.84 -47.89
CA LEU A 219 9.03 -22.18 -48.41
C LEU A 219 8.40 -20.99 -49.16
N HIS A 220 8.54 -19.77 -48.63
CA HIS A 220 8.08 -18.56 -49.30
C HIS A 220 8.80 -18.35 -50.65
N CYS A 221 10.13 -18.49 -50.67
CA CYS A 221 10.93 -18.38 -51.89
C CYS A 221 10.51 -19.43 -52.93
N TYR A 222 10.29 -20.68 -52.50
CA TYR A 222 9.81 -21.76 -53.37
C TYR A 222 8.52 -21.38 -54.10
N PHE A 223 7.51 -20.86 -53.39
CA PHE A 223 6.25 -20.42 -54.01
C PHE A 223 6.40 -19.15 -54.86
N SER A 224 7.25 -18.21 -54.44
CA SER A 224 7.52 -16.98 -55.19
C SER A 224 8.14 -17.26 -56.56
N PHE A 225 9.11 -18.18 -56.60
CA PHE A 225 9.80 -18.53 -57.84
C PHE A 225 9.04 -19.55 -58.70
N ASN A 226 8.31 -20.50 -58.11
CA ASN A 226 7.47 -21.44 -58.89
C ASN A 226 6.42 -20.73 -59.76
N ASN A 227 5.95 -19.56 -59.34
CA ASN A 227 5.02 -18.75 -60.12
C ASN A 227 5.69 -18.01 -61.29
N LYS A 228 7.03 -18.03 -61.41
CA LYS A 228 7.81 -17.21 -62.34
C LYS A 228 8.81 -18.00 -63.19
N THR A 229 9.25 -19.17 -62.73
CA THR A 229 10.25 -20.03 -63.35
C THR A 229 9.91 -21.48 -63.06
N ASP A 230 10.10 -22.38 -64.03
CA ASP A 230 9.96 -23.83 -63.85
C ASP A 230 11.04 -24.38 -62.89
N LEU A 231 10.89 -24.12 -61.59
CA LEU A 231 11.61 -24.80 -60.51
C LEU A 231 11.04 -26.21 -60.29
N THR A 232 10.84 -26.95 -61.38
CA THR A 232 10.31 -28.31 -61.33
C THR A 232 11.46 -29.32 -61.23
N ASN A 233 12.19 -29.26 -60.11
CA ASN A 233 13.13 -30.31 -59.74
C ASN A 233 12.47 -31.21 -58.68
N GLU A 234 12.27 -32.48 -59.01
CA GLU A 234 11.62 -33.45 -58.11
C GLU A 234 12.32 -33.52 -56.74
N SER A 235 13.64 -33.40 -56.69
CA SER A 235 14.41 -33.41 -55.44
C SER A 235 14.10 -32.19 -54.57
N ILE A 236 13.91 -31.01 -55.18
CA ILE A 236 13.49 -29.80 -54.46
C ILE A 236 12.09 -30.01 -53.88
N ASN A 237 11.15 -30.52 -54.69
CA ASN A 237 9.78 -30.77 -54.24
C ASN A 237 9.75 -31.74 -53.05
N GLN A 238 10.50 -32.83 -53.13
CA GLN A 238 10.65 -33.78 -52.02
C GLN A 238 11.27 -33.14 -50.78
N TYR A 239 12.26 -32.26 -50.94
CA TYR A 239 12.85 -31.53 -49.83
C TYR A 239 11.83 -30.61 -49.15
N ILE A 240 11.09 -29.82 -49.94
CA ILE A 240 10.05 -28.92 -49.42
C ILE A 240 8.96 -29.71 -48.70
N LEU A 241 8.53 -30.86 -49.22
CA LEU A 241 7.58 -31.74 -48.55
C LEU A 241 8.07 -32.21 -47.17
N LYS A 242 9.39 -32.42 -46.98
CA LYS A 242 9.97 -32.75 -45.66
C LYS A 242 9.91 -31.59 -44.66
N LEU A 243 9.83 -30.33 -45.12
CA LEU A 243 9.72 -29.17 -44.23
C LEU A 243 8.29 -28.98 -43.69
N LEU A 244 7.27 -29.41 -44.44
CA LEU A 244 5.86 -29.16 -44.14
C LEU A 244 5.39 -29.74 -42.79
N PRO A 245 5.75 -30.96 -42.36
CA PRO A 245 5.32 -31.49 -41.06
C PRO A 245 5.80 -30.65 -39.89
N THR A 246 7.06 -30.20 -39.91
CA THR A 246 7.61 -29.33 -38.85
C THR A 246 6.86 -28.00 -38.82
N ILE A 247 6.63 -27.39 -39.99
CA ILE A 247 5.90 -26.13 -40.10
C ILE A 247 4.46 -26.27 -39.60
N THR A 248 3.78 -27.33 -40.03
CA THR A 248 2.40 -27.64 -39.63
C THR A 248 2.28 -27.86 -38.13
N ASN A 249 3.22 -28.58 -37.52
CA ASN A 249 3.22 -28.83 -36.08
C ASN A 249 3.40 -27.53 -35.26
N GLU A 250 4.36 -26.68 -35.64
CA GLU A 250 4.54 -25.38 -34.98
C GLU A 250 3.35 -24.45 -35.18
N TYR A 251 2.72 -24.48 -36.35
CA TYR A 251 1.46 -23.77 -36.58
C TYR A 251 0.35 -24.26 -35.63
N HIS A 252 0.18 -25.57 -35.46
CA HIS A 252 -0.81 -26.13 -34.54
C HIS A 252 -0.53 -25.76 -33.08
N LYS A 253 0.73 -25.83 -32.62
CA LYS A 253 1.11 -25.40 -31.27
C LYS A 253 0.81 -23.91 -31.06
N THR A 254 1.20 -23.07 -32.02
CA THR A 254 0.97 -21.63 -31.95
C THR A 254 -0.53 -21.32 -31.94
N LYS A 255 -1.31 -22.00 -32.78
CA LYS A 255 -2.77 -21.88 -32.83
C LYS A 255 -3.41 -22.27 -31.49
N GLN A 256 -2.99 -23.39 -30.89
CA GLN A 256 -3.46 -23.80 -29.57
C GLN A 256 -3.15 -22.73 -28.52
N LYS A 257 -1.94 -22.17 -28.51
CA LYS A 257 -1.57 -21.09 -27.58
C LYS A 257 -2.42 -19.83 -27.78
N ILE A 258 -2.73 -19.48 -29.03
CA ILE A 258 -3.63 -18.37 -29.35
C ILE A 258 -5.04 -18.64 -28.81
N ASP A 259 -5.55 -19.86 -28.95
CA ASP A 259 -6.88 -20.22 -28.45
C ASP A 259 -6.93 -20.22 -26.90
N GLU A 260 -5.86 -20.65 -26.22
CA GLU A 260 -5.70 -20.51 -24.76
C GLU A 260 -5.74 -19.03 -24.33
N LEU A 261 -4.93 -18.18 -24.98
CA LEU A 261 -4.88 -16.74 -24.66
C LEU A 261 -6.22 -16.03 -24.92
N LYS A 262 -6.98 -16.45 -25.95
CA LYS A 262 -8.32 -15.93 -26.21
C LYS A 262 -9.29 -16.29 -25.07
N ASN A 263 -9.25 -17.51 -24.58
CA ASN A 263 -10.09 -17.94 -23.46
C ASN A 263 -9.74 -17.19 -22.17
N GLU A 264 -8.45 -16.99 -21.88
CA GLU A 264 -7.99 -16.19 -20.73
C GLU A 264 -8.45 -14.73 -20.82
N ALA A 265 -8.38 -14.14 -22.02
CA ALA A 265 -8.86 -12.78 -22.27
C ALA A 265 -10.38 -12.66 -22.09
N GLU A 266 -11.14 -13.67 -22.51
CA GLU A 266 -12.60 -13.72 -22.30
C GLU A 266 -12.96 -13.84 -20.82
N PHE A 267 -12.26 -14.70 -20.06
CA PHE A 267 -12.44 -14.81 -18.61
C PHE A 267 -12.14 -13.49 -17.91
N SER A 268 -11.00 -12.87 -18.23
CA SER A 268 -10.61 -11.57 -17.67
C SER A 268 -11.64 -10.48 -17.98
N LYS A 269 -12.24 -10.49 -19.19
CA LYS A 269 -13.30 -9.56 -19.56
C LYS A 269 -14.56 -9.77 -18.72
N GLN A 270 -14.98 -11.01 -18.50
CA GLN A 270 -16.12 -11.34 -17.63
C GLN A 270 -15.89 -10.88 -16.18
N GLU A 271 -14.66 -11.01 -15.68
CA GLU A 271 -14.29 -10.55 -14.33
C GLU A 271 -14.33 -9.02 -14.22
N ILE A 272 -13.83 -8.31 -15.23
CA ILE A 272 -13.96 -6.84 -15.32
C ILE A 272 -15.43 -6.42 -15.32
N ASP A 273 -16.30 -7.11 -16.06
CA ASP A 273 -17.73 -6.80 -16.10
C ASP A 273 -18.42 -7.04 -14.74
N LYS A 274 -17.99 -8.05 -13.96
CA LYS A 274 -18.45 -8.26 -12.57
C LYS A 274 -17.99 -7.13 -11.66
N LEU A 275 -16.70 -6.79 -11.67
CA LEU A 275 -16.14 -5.72 -10.85
C LEU A 275 -16.79 -4.36 -11.18
N ARG A 276 -17.12 -4.11 -12.46
CA ARG A 276 -17.86 -2.90 -12.85
C ARG A 276 -19.26 -2.83 -12.23
N LYS A 277 -19.98 -3.95 -12.16
CA LYS A 277 -21.28 -4.02 -11.49
C LYS A 277 -21.15 -3.78 -9.99
N GLU A 278 -20.14 -4.36 -9.34
CA GLU A 278 -19.86 -4.15 -7.92
C GLU A 278 -19.52 -2.69 -7.62
N ILE A 279 -18.71 -2.05 -8.46
CA ILE A 279 -18.41 -0.61 -8.35
C ILE A 279 -19.68 0.24 -8.47
N GLU A 280 -20.57 -0.10 -9.39
CA GLU A 280 -21.82 0.64 -9.58
C GLU A 280 -22.74 0.52 -8.36
N ILE A 281 -22.85 -0.69 -7.78
CA ILE A 281 -23.60 -0.92 -6.53
C ILE A 281 -22.99 -0.10 -5.39
N SER A 282 -21.67 -0.17 -5.20
CA SER A 282 -20.98 0.57 -4.12
C SER A 282 -21.09 2.09 -4.27
N LYS A 283 -21.19 2.61 -5.51
CA LYS A 283 -21.48 4.03 -5.74
C LYS A 283 -22.89 4.40 -5.30
N GLN A 284 -23.89 3.58 -5.63
CA GLN A 284 -25.27 3.81 -5.22
C GLN A 284 -25.41 3.82 -3.69
N GLU A 285 -24.79 2.85 -3.01
CA GLU A 285 -24.75 2.80 -1.54
C GLU A 285 -24.10 4.05 -0.93
N ASN A 286 -22.99 4.53 -1.51
CA ASN A 286 -22.35 5.78 -1.04
C ASN A 286 -23.24 7.02 -1.24
N ASP A 287 -23.99 7.09 -2.34
CA ASP A 287 -24.91 8.20 -2.58
C ASP A 287 -26.10 8.19 -1.60
N GLU A 288 -26.57 7.01 -1.19
CA GLU A 288 -27.57 6.87 -0.13
C GLU A 288 -27.03 7.32 1.23
N LEU A 289 -25.84 6.84 1.62
CA LEU A 289 -25.19 7.26 2.87
C LEU A 289 -24.96 8.77 2.93
N ARG A 290 -24.61 9.41 1.81
CA ARG A 290 -24.47 10.88 1.73
C ARG A 290 -25.79 11.60 1.98
N LYS A 291 -26.91 11.08 1.48
CA LYS A 291 -28.24 11.65 1.75
C LYS A 291 -28.61 11.50 3.22
N GLU A 292 -28.33 10.34 3.83
CA GLU A 292 -28.54 10.10 5.26
C GLU A 292 -27.67 11.03 6.13
N GLU A 293 -26.42 11.26 5.72
CA GLU A 293 -25.50 12.19 6.39
C GLU A 293 -26.06 13.63 6.36
N GLU A 294 -26.57 14.08 5.22
CA GLU A 294 -27.18 15.41 5.09
C GLU A 294 -28.44 15.56 5.96
N ILE A 295 -29.30 14.54 6.00
CA ILE A 295 -30.48 14.53 6.87
C ILE A 295 -30.05 14.63 8.35
N SER A 296 -29.06 13.82 8.75
CA SER A 296 -28.53 13.82 10.12
C SER A 296 -27.93 15.17 10.50
N LYS A 297 -27.23 15.85 9.59
CA LYS A 297 -26.71 17.22 9.81
C LYS A 297 -27.84 18.22 10.06
N GLN A 298 -28.88 18.18 9.24
CA GLN A 298 -30.05 19.06 9.41
C GLN A 298 -30.75 18.83 10.75
N GLU A 299 -30.81 17.58 11.20
CA GLU A 299 -31.42 17.22 12.48
C GLU A 299 -30.57 17.69 13.68
N ILE A 300 -29.24 17.54 13.59
CA ILE A 300 -28.29 18.12 14.55
C ILE A 300 -28.45 19.64 14.64
N ASP A 301 -28.60 20.33 13.51
CA ASP A 301 -28.78 21.79 13.50
C ASP A 301 -30.11 22.22 14.13
N LYS A 302 -31.19 21.44 13.97
CA LYS A 302 -32.45 21.67 14.68
C LYS A 302 -32.28 21.50 16.19
N LEU A 303 -31.69 20.39 16.62
CA LEU A 303 -31.43 20.12 18.04
C LEU A 303 -30.54 21.20 18.67
N ARG A 304 -29.55 21.71 17.94
CA ARG A 304 -28.71 22.83 18.41
C ARG A 304 -29.54 24.09 18.68
N LYS A 305 -30.48 24.43 17.79
CA LYS A 305 -31.39 25.58 17.98
C LYS A 305 -32.31 25.37 19.19
N GLU A 306 -32.85 24.16 19.37
CA GLU A 306 -33.68 23.83 20.54
C GLU A 306 -32.89 23.92 21.86
N ILE A 307 -31.63 23.48 21.87
CA ILE A 307 -30.73 23.64 23.03
C ILE A 307 -30.47 25.13 23.32
N GLU A 308 -30.27 25.95 22.29
CA GLU A 308 -30.06 27.40 22.42
C GLU A 308 -31.28 28.05 23.10
N ILE A 309 -32.49 27.74 22.61
CA ILE A 309 -33.76 28.22 23.19
C ILE A 309 -33.90 27.75 24.63
N SER A 310 -33.70 26.46 24.89
CA SER A 310 -33.79 25.89 26.24
C SER A 310 -32.80 26.53 27.22
N LYS A 311 -31.59 26.89 26.76
CA LYS A 311 -30.62 27.63 27.57
C LYS A 311 -31.11 29.02 27.92
N GLN A 312 -31.65 29.76 26.95
CA GLN A 312 -32.21 31.10 27.18
C GLN A 312 -33.38 31.06 28.17
N GLU A 313 -34.26 30.08 28.04
CA GLU A 313 -35.36 29.86 28.99
C GLU A 313 -34.83 29.53 30.40
N ASN A 314 -33.82 28.64 30.50
CA ASN A 314 -33.18 28.33 31.77
C ASN A 314 -32.55 29.56 32.43
N ASP A 315 -31.87 30.41 31.65
CA ASP A 315 -31.28 31.65 32.16
C ASP A 315 -32.34 32.64 32.64
N LYS A 316 -33.50 32.71 31.96
CA LYS A 316 -34.66 33.47 32.41
C LYS A 316 -35.22 32.91 33.72
N MET A 317 -35.43 31.61 33.81
CA MET A 317 -35.90 30.94 35.03
C MET A 317 -34.94 31.12 36.20
N LYS A 318 -33.62 31.11 35.96
CA LYS A 318 -32.64 31.42 37.01
C LYS A 318 -32.79 32.84 37.55
N LYS A 319 -32.96 33.83 36.67
CA LYS A 319 -33.21 35.23 37.09
C LYS A 319 -34.51 35.34 37.89
N GLU A 320 -35.58 34.70 37.44
CA GLU A 320 -36.85 34.67 38.16
C GLU A 320 -36.72 33.98 39.53
N ALA A 321 -36.00 32.85 39.60
CA ALA A 321 -35.73 32.15 40.85
C ALA A 321 -34.88 33.00 41.82
N GLU A 322 -33.95 33.81 41.30
CA GLU A 322 -33.14 34.71 42.12
C GLU A 322 -33.97 35.89 42.68
N ILE A 323 -34.88 36.45 41.88
CA ILE A 323 -35.87 37.43 42.34
C ILE A 323 -36.77 36.83 43.42
N ALA A 324 -37.34 35.65 43.17
CA ALA A 324 -38.20 34.96 44.14
C ALA A 324 -37.45 34.63 45.43
N LYS A 325 -36.17 34.26 45.35
CA LYS A 325 -35.31 34.02 46.52
C LYS A 325 -35.09 35.30 47.33
N GLN A 326 -34.82 36.43 46.67
CA GLN A 326 -34.71 37.73 47.35
C GLN A 326 -36.03 38.12 48.03
N GLU A 327 -37.16 37.82 47.41
CA GLU A 327 -38.49 38.10 47.96
C GLU A 327 -38.82 37.20 49.16
N ILE A 328 -38.47 35.92 49.10
CA ILE A 328 -38.52 34.99 50.24
C ILE A 328 -37.63 35.46 51.38
N ASP A 329 -36.41 35.93 51.10
CA ASP A 329 -35.50 36.46 52.13
C ASP A 329 -36.06 37.74 52.78
N LYS A 330 -36.78 38.56 52.02
CA LYS A 330 -37.49 39.75 52.52
C LYS A 330 -38.66 39.34 53.43
N LEU A 331 -39.49 38.40 53.01
CA LEU A 331 -40.61 37.87 53.79
C LEU A 331 -40.12 37.12 55.05
N ARG A 332 -39.00 36.39 54.99
CA ARG A 332 -38.38 35.77 56.17
C ARG A 332 -37.89 36.79 57.19
N LYS A 333 -37.41 37.96 56.75
CA LYS A 333 -37.09 39.08 57.64
C LYS A 333 -38.34 39.71 58.27
N GLU A 334 -39.46 39.71 57.56
CA GLU A 334 -40.73 40.25 58.06
C GLU A 334 -41.50 39.28 58.97
N ILE A 335 -41.33 37.96 58.81
CA ILE A 335 -42.07 36.94 59.56
C ILE A 335 -41.33 36.47 60.84
N GLY A 336 -40.01 36.65 60.94
CA GLY A 336 -39.24 36.16 62.08
C GLY A 336 -39.18 34.63 62.17
N ASP A 337 -38.08 34.09 62.71
CA ASP A 337 -37.87 32.65 62.89
C ASP A 337 -39.09 32.03 63.59
N GLY A 338 -39.88 31.17 62.92
CA GLY A 338 -41.07 30.46 63.40
C GLY A 338 -40.87 29.70 64.73
N LYS A 339 -40.71 30.45 65.80
CA LYS A 339 -40.39 30.07 67.16
C LYS A 339 -41.46 30.71 68.02
N VAL A 340 -42.38 29.90 68.50
CA VAL A 340 -43.36 30.35 69.49
C VAL A 340 -42.67 30.35 70.85
N ILE A 341 -42.69 31.50 71.53
CA ILE A 341 -42.13 31.64 72.88
C ILE A 341 -43.25 31.34 73.87
N VAL A 342 -43.06 30.31 74.69
CA VAL A 342 -43.99 29.86 75.74
C VAL A 342 -43.22 29.86 77.07
N SER A 343 -42.81 31.05 77.52
CA SER A 343 -42.02 31.22 78.75
C SER A 343 -42.89 31.10 79.99
N TYR A 344 -42.33 30.56 81.09
CA TYR A 344 -43.02 30.51 82.36
C TYR A 344 -43.27 31.91 82.91
N SER A 345 -44.55 32.25 83.12
CA SER A 345 -45.03 33.58 83.55
C SER A 345 -45.68 33.56 84.94
N GLY A 346 -45.54 32.45 85.68
CA GLY A 346 -46.14 32.24 87.00
C GLY A 346 -47.26 31.19 87.01
N ASN A 347 -47.90 30.91 85.87
CA ASN A 347 -48.89 29.83 85.75
C ASN A 347 -48.21 28.49 85.45
N GLN A 348 -48.36 27.51 86.35
CA GLN A 348 -47.68 26.23 86.30
C GLN A 348 -48.22 25.27 85.22
N TYR A 349 -49.38 25.60 84.64
CA TYR A 349 -50.11 24.79 83.65
C TYR A 349 -50.16 25.40 82.24
N ASP A 350 -49.49 26.55 82.02
CA ASP A 350 -49.58 27.31 80.77
C ASP A 350 -48.28 27.24 79.96
N GLY A 351 -47.83 26.03 79.66
CA GLY A 351 -46.59 25.78 78.92
C GLY A 351 -46.81 25.20 77.54
N ILE A 352 -45.79 24.51 77.03
CA ILE A 352 -45.71 23.97 75.69
C ILE A 352 -46.80 22.92 75.45
N PHE A 353 -47.12 22.07 76.42
CA PHE A 353 -48.21 21.10 76.26
C PHE A 353 -49.58 21.79 76.27
N SER A 354 -49.80 22.82 77.09
CA SER A 354 -50.97 23.69 77.01
C SER A 354 -51.08 24.40 75.65
N TYR A 355 -49.98 24.95 75.14
CA TYR A 355 -49.92 25.54 73.80
C TYR A 355 -50.31 24.53 72.71
N LEU A 356 -49.73 23.32 72.76
CA LEU A 356 -50.06 22.24 71.83
C LEU A 356 -51.54 21.83 71.94
N ARG A 357 -52.11 21.80 73.14
CA ARG A 357 -53.54 21.57 73.36
C ARG A 357 -54.38 22.65 72.68
N ASN A 358 -54.04 23.93 72.85
CA ASN A 358 -54.80 25.06 72.29
C ASN A 358 -54.80 25.07 70.76
N ILE A 359 -53.65 24.83 70.12
CA ILE A 359 -53.57 24.78 68.65
C ILE A 359 -54.23 23.53 68.05
N ASN A 360 -54.49 22.50 68.86
CA ASN A 360 -55.21 21.30 68.46
C ASN A 360 -56.65 21.28 69.03
N ASN A 361 -57.30 22.44 69.02
CA ASN A 361 -58.72 22.61 69.38
C ASN A 361 -59.08 22.07 70.78
N GLY A 362 -58.17 22.20 71.75
CA GLY A 362 -58.39 21.78 73.13
C GLY A 362 -58.14 20.29 73.41
N GLN A 363 -57.80 19.50 72.39
CA GLN A 363 -57.54 18.07 72.53
C GLN A 363 -56.25 17.79 73.30
N ASN A 364 -56.20 16.69 74.06
CA ASN A 364 -55.01 16.26 74.78
C ASN A 364 -53.83 16.09 73.80
N PRO A 365 -52.64 16.65 74.09
CA PRO A 365 -51.50 16.62 73.17
C PRO A 365 -51.06 15.21 72.73
N LEU A 366 -51.25 14.20 73.59
CA LEU A 366 -50.96 12.81 73.26
C LEU A 366 -52.05 12.20 72.38
N THR A 367 -53.34 12.42 72.70
CA THR A 367 -54.44 11.75 71.98
C THR A 367 -54.68 12.32 70.58
N CYS A 368 -54.39 13.60 70.35
CA CYS A 368 -54.41 14.19 69.01
C CYS A 368 -53.14 13.91 68.19
N GLY A 369 -52.15 13.21 68.76
CA GLY A 369 -50.91 12.86 68.08
C GLY A 369 -49.91 14.01 67.92
N ALA A 370 -50.12 15.14 68.60
CA ALA A 370 -49.17 16.26 68.58
C ALA A 370 -47.82 15.91 69.20
N ILE A 371 -47.80 14.96 70.13
CA ILE A 371 -46.62 14.33 70.74
C ILE A 371 -46.83 12.81 70.84
N SER A 372 -45.77 12.08 71.18
CA SER A 372 -45.91 10.73 71.76
C SER A 372 -45.10 10.58 73.04
N VAL A 373 -45.58 9.71 73.94
CA VAL A 373 -44.90 9.36 75.19
C VAL A 373 -44.41 7.93 75.14
N THR A 374 -43.18 7.70 75.61
CA THR A 374 -42.60 6.36 75.74
C THR A 374 -41.87 6.25 77.07
N THR A 375 -41.98 5.11 77.74
CA THR A 375 -41.24 4.81 78.97
C THR A 375 -40.14 3.80 78.68
N SER A 376 -38.99 3.96 79.34
CA SER A 376 -37.84 3.08 79.09
C SER A 376 -37.97 1.73 79.78
N ASN A 377 -38.55 1.69 80.98
CA ASN A 377 -38.83 0.46 81.72
C ASN A 377 -40.32 0.41 82.12
N GLY A 378 -40.64 0.25 83.41
CA GLY A 378 -42.01 0.09 83.89
C GLY A 378 -42.74 1.41 84.16
N SER A 379 -44.02 1.45 83.83
CA SER A 379 -44.96 2.51 84.21
C SER A 379 -46.35 1.93 84.44
N SER A 380 -47.19 2.63 85.19
CA SER A 380 -48.60 2.29 85.42
C SER A 380 -49.51 3.46 85.07
N GLY A 381 -50.80 3.18 84.83
CA GLY A 381 -51.77 4.20 84.41
C GLY A 381 -51.68 4.55 82.92
N ASN A 382 -52.52 5.49 82.49
CA ASN A 382 -52.59 5.90 81.09
C ASN A 382 -51.68 7.13 80.87
N SER A 383 -50.74 7.07 79.91
CA SER A 383 -49.80 8.18 79.67
C SER A 383 -50.48 9.50 79.25
N SER A 384 -51.73 9.45 78.79
CA SER A 384 -52.50 10.68 78.51
C SER A 384 -52.85 11.46 79.78
N ASP A 385 -52.89 10.80 80.94
CA ASP A 385 -53.14 11.42 82.24
C ASP A 385 -52.03 12.43 82.62
N LEU A 386 -50.82 12.33 82.05
CA LEU A 386 -49.72 13.30 82.25
C LEU A 386 -50.04 14.73 81.81
N PHE A 387 -51.12 14.94 81.04
CA PHE A 387 -51.47 16.22 80.46
C PHE A 387 -52.86 16.72 80.89
N GLU A 388 -53.45 16.17 81.96
CA GLU A 388 -54.85 16.37 82.36
C GLU A 388 -55.03 17.09 83.71
N TYR A 389 -54.44 18.28 83.88
CA TYR A 389 -54.43 18.99 85.16
C TYR A 389 -55.80 19.32 85.78
N SER A 390 -56.89 19.37 85.00
CA SER A 390 -58.24 19.69 85.46
C SER A 390 -59.08 18.48 85.87
N LYS A 391 -58.64 17.25 85.55
CA LYS A 391 -59.38 16.01 85.84
C LYS A 391 -59.14 15.59 87.30
N LYS A 392 -60.17 15.09 87.98
CA LYS A 392 -60.03 14.52 89.34
C LYS A 392 -59.83 13.00 89.26
N ASN A 393 -59.17 12.41 90.26
CA ASN A 393 -59.01 10.96 90.44
C ASN A 393 -58.33 10.24 89.26
N HIS A 394 -57.24 10.80 88.74
CA HIS A 394 -56.43 10.18 87.69
C HIS A 394 -54.95 10.31 88.05
N CYS A 395 -54.15 9.32 87.70
CA CYS A 395 -52.72 9.35 87.95
C CYS A 395 -51.98 8.46 86.95
N TRP A 396 -50.76 8.86 86.63
CA TRP A 396 -49.79 8.04 85.93
C TRP A 396 -48.60 7.80 86.88
N GLY A 397 -48.02 6.60 86.82
CA GLY A 397 -46.93 6.19 87.71
C GLY A 397 -45.68 5.79 86.93
N LEU A 398 -44.52 6.35 87.28
CA LEU A 398 -43.22 5.86 86.81
C LEU A 398 -42.62 4.90 87.84
N GLN A 399 -42.27 3.69 87.43
CA GLN A 399 -41.69 2.72 88.37
C GLN A 399 -40.31 3.16 88.84
N GLU A 400 -40.04 3.00 90.12
CA GLU A 400 -38.78 3.37 90.75
C GLU A 400 -37.67 2.36 90.41
N ILE A 401 -37.20 2.44 89.18
CA ILE A 401 -36.07 1.68 88.65
C ILE A 401 -34.99 2.69 88.26
N GLU A 402 -33.73 2.36 88.56
CA GLU A 402 -32.59 3.20 88.22
C GLU A 402 -32.62 3.50 86.72
N ASN A 403 -32.46 4.77 86.36
CA ASN A 403 -32.51 5.24 84.97
C ASN A 403 -33.83 5.02 84.23
N ASN A 404 -34.91 4.65 84.93
CA ASN A 404 -36.23 4.66 84.31
C ASN A 404 -36.62 6.08 83.91
N SER A 405 -37.24 6.22 82.75
CA SER A 405 -37.50 7.51 82.15
C SER A 405 -38.82 7.54 81.42
N VAL A 406 -39.42 8.73 81.37
CA VAL A 406 -40.51 9.07 80.48
C VAL A 406 -40.00 10.04 79.43
N ILE A 407 -40.23 9.70 78.17
CA ILE A 407 -39.71 10.38 76.99
C ILE A 407 -40.87 10.98 76.22
N PHE A 408 -40.76 12.26 75.91
CA PHE A 408 -41.71 13.05 75.13
C PHE A 408 -41.10 13.32 73.74
N ASP A 409 -41.70 12.76 72.69
CA ASP A 409 -41.35 13.01 71.28
C ASP A 409 -42.28 14.10 70.71
N PHE A 410 -41.70 15.25 70.37
CA PHE A 410 -42.40 16.38 69.74
C PHE A 410 -42.61 16.23 68.22
N LYS A 411 -42.36 15.03 67.67
CA LYS A 411 -42.58 14.64 66.28
C LYS A 411 -41.80 15.53 65.31
N GLY A 412 -42.50 16.24 64.42
CA GLY A 412 -41.86 17.19 63.50
C GLY A 412 -41.32 18.46 64.17
N LYS A 413 -41.65 18.68 65.45
CA LYS A 413 -41.32 19.92 66.18
C LYS A 413 -40.10 19.71 67.07
N LYS A 414 -39.46 20.82 67.45
CA LYS A 414 -38.38 20.82 68.45
C LYS A 414 -38.62 21.86 69.53
N VAL A 415 -38.25 21.55 70.76
CA VAL A 415 -38.42 22.43 71.92
C VAL A 415 -37.09 22.80 72.56
N SER A 416 -36.98 24.03 73.03
CA SER A 416 -35.88 24.57 73.82
C SER A 416 -36.45 24.92 75.19
N LEU A 417 -36.05 24.18 76.23
CA LEU A 417 -36.58 24.35 77.58
C LEU A 417 -35.92 25.54 78.29
N SER A 418 -36.69 26.23 79.11
CA SER A 418 -36.23 27.23 80.09
C SER A 418 -36.87 27.03 81.47
N ALA A 419 -37.94 26.25 81.57
CA ALA A 419 -38.48 25.76 82.83
C ALA A 419 -39.31 24.50 82.60
N TYR A 420 -39.67 23.78 83.67
CA TYR A 420 -40.62 22.67 83.63
C TYR A 420 -41.36 22.55 84.97
N THR A 421 -42.62 22.12 84.92
CA THR A 421 -43.46 21.82 86.06
C THR A 421 -43.69 20.31 86.14
N ILE A 422 -43.65 19.79 87.37
CA ILE A 422 -44.17 18.46 87.68
C ILE A 422 -45.17 18.60 88.82
N LYS A 423 -46.29 17.89 88.72
CA LYS A 423 -47.26 17.77 89.80
C LYS A 423 -47.33 16.32 90.30
N ALA A 424 -47.09 16.13 91.59
CA ALA A 424 -47.36 14.92 92.33
C ALA A 424 -48.86 14.69 92.48
N HIS A 425 -49.26 13.41 92.42
CA HIS A 425 -50.61 13.00 92.79
C HIS A 425 -50.79 12.95 94.32
N ASP A 426 -52.01 13.19 94.82
CA ASP A 426 -52.35 13.26 96.25
C ASP A 426 -51.96 12.02 97.08
N ASN A 427 -51.80 10.87 96.42
CA ASN A 427 -51.40 9.58 97.05
C ASN A 427 -49.91 9.23 96.85
N SER A 428 -49.06 10.18 96.44
CA SER A 428 -47.65 9.91 96.18
C SER A 428 -46.77 10.08 97.41
N ALA A 429 -46.66 9.02 98.23
CA ALA A 429 -45.68 8.96 99.32
C ALA A 429 -44.22 9.06 98.85
N TYR A 430 -43.98 8.95 97.54
CA TYR A 430 -42.65 8.98 96.95
C TYR A 430 -42.00 10.36 96.98
N TRP A 431 -42.77 11.41 96.71
CA TRP A 431 -42.26 12.79 96.76
C TRP A 431 -41.94 13.26 98.18
N ASP A 432 -42.33 12.52 99.22
CA ASP A 432 -41.96 12.85 100.61
C ASP A 432 -40.51 12.46 100.95
N LYS A 433 -39.83 11.72 100.06
CA LYS A 433 -38.39 11.43 100.12
C LYS A 433 -37.62 12.35 99.15
N PRO A 434 -36.34 12.64 99.38
CA PRO A 434 -35.50 13.27 98.36
C PRO A 434 -35.55 12.43 97.08
N VAL A 435 -35.73 13.04 95.91
CA VAL A 435 -35.76 12.33 94.62
C VAL A 435 -34.63 12.85 93.73
N ASP A 436 -33.78 11.96 93.21
CA ASP A 436 -32.79 12.35 92.22
C ASP A 436 -33.37 12.17 90.82
N PHE A 437 -33.38 13.22 90.02
CA PHE A 437 -33.80 13.14 88.62
C PHE A 437 -33.03 14.07 87.70
N ALA A 438 -33.14 13.82 86.40
CA ALA A 438 -32.58 14.65 85.35
C ALA A 438 -33.61 14.93 84.24
N ILE A 439 -33.51 16.11 83.64
CA ILE A 439 -34.15 16.44 82.37
C ILE A 439 -33.07 16.45 81.29
N GLU A 440 -33.31 15.73 80.20
CA GLU A 440 -32.35 15.56 79.12
C GLU A 440 -33.03 15.73 77.75
N GLY A 441 -32.27 16.18 76.76
CA GLY A 441 -32.75 16.41 75.40
C GLY A 441 -31.99 15.61 74.35
N SER A 442 -32.68 15.18 73.30
CA SER A 442 -32.08 14.48 72.16
C SER A 442 -32.74 14.89 70.84
N ASN A 443 -32.02 14.74 69.74
CA ASN A 443 -32.53 14.92 68.37
C ASN A 443 -32.56 13.63 67.56
N ASP A 444 -31.93 12.56 68.05
CA ASP A 444 -31.77 11.28 67.36
C ASP A 444 -32.23 10.08 68.22
N PHE A 445 -32.79 10.36 69.41
CA PHE A 445 -33.25 9.39 70.41
C PHE A 445 -32.13 8.57 71.08
N ASN A 446 -30.89 8.66 70.59
CA ASN A 446 -29.76 7.85 71.04
C ASN A 446 -28.77 8.68 71.88
N ASN A 447 -28.45 9.89 71.43
CA ASN A 447 -27.53 10.79 72.09
C ASN A 447 -28.30 11.81 72.94
N TRP A 448 -28.14 11.73 74.25
CA TRP A 448 -28.86 12.55 75.22
C TRP A 448 -27.94 13.58 75.87
N GLN A 449 -28.36 14.84 75.85
CA GLN A 449 -27.65 15.95 76.48
C GLN A 449 -28.38 16.41 77.75
N MET A 450 -27.64 16.63 78.82
CA MET A 450 -28.17 17.12 80.09
C MET A 450 -28.74 18.53 79.94
N ILE A 451 -30.00 18.73 80.35
CA ILE A 451 -30.65 20.05 80.40
C ILE A 451 -30.68 20.57 81.84
N ASP A 452 -31.08 19.72 82.79
CA ASP A 452 -31.10 20.04 84.21
C ASP A 452 -30.91 18.77 85.03
N ASN A 453 -30.27 18.89 86.19
CA ASN A 453 -29.98 17.78 87.08
C ASN A 453 -30.32 18.18 88.51
N LYS A 454 -31.17 17.38 89.16
CA LYS A 454 -31.71 17.64 90.50
C LYS A 454 -31.33 16.50 91.44
N PRO A 455 -30.15 16.55 92.08
CA PRO A 455 -29.79 15.60 93.13
C PRO A 455 -30.54 15.93 94.42
N SER A 456 -31.05 14.91 95.08
CA SER A 456 -31.74 14.91 96.37
C SER A 456 -32.83 15.98 96.48
N ASN A 457 -33.67 16.08 95.46
CA ASN A 457 -34.70 17.11 95.36
C ASN A 457 -35.83 16.89 96.37
N THR A 458 -36.15 17.91 97.16
CA THR A 458 -37.25 17.92 98.15
C THR A 458 -38.31 18.99 97.89
N ASP A 459 -38.33 19.56 96.68
CA ASP A 459 -39.16 20.73 96.32
C ASP A 459 -40.66 20.40 96.16
N ILE A 460 -40.98 19.11 95.98
CA ILE A 460 -42.34 18.56 95.92
C ILE A 460 -42.52 17.62 97.12
N ASN A 461 -43.69 17.64 97.76
CA ASN A 461 -44.14 16.68 98.79
C ASN A 461 -45.67 16.71 98.91
N TYR A 462 -46.27 15.89 99.79
CA TYR A 462 -47.73 15.83 99.94
C TYR A 462 -48.40 17.18 100.27
N LYS A 463 -47.70 18.14 100.90
CA LYS A 463 -48.22 19.48 101.20
C LYS A 463 -48.01 20.49 100.07
N LYS A 464 -47.04 20.24 99.19
CA LYS A 464 -46.68 21.07 98.05
C LYS A 464 -46.58 20.18 96.82
N PRO A 465 -47.71 19.72 96.27
CA PRO A 465 -47.71 18.69 95.25
C PRO A 465 -47.28 19.21 93.87
N ILE A 466 -46.97 20.49 93.71
CA ILE A 466 -46.59 21.05 92.40
C ILE A 466 -45.40 22.01 92.55
N HIS A 467 -44.42 21.85 91.67
CA HIS A 467 -43.27 22.74 91.60
C HIS A 467 -42.86 23.00 90.15
N THR A 468 -42.36 24.21 89.89
CA THR A 468 -41.82 24.62 88.60
C THR A 468 -40.36 24.99 88.74
N TRP A 469 -39.47 24.25 88.10
CA TRP A 469 -38.04 24.54 88.09
C TRP A 469 -37.66 25.35 86.87
N VAL A 470 -36.99 26.48 87.08
CA VAL A 470 -36.32 27.23 86.01
C VAL A 470 -34.97 26.57 85.71
N CYS A 471 -34.69 26.32 84.43
CA CYS A 471 -33.44 25.70 83.99
C CYS A 471 -32.71 26.57 82.96
N SER A 472 -31.43 26.26 82.72
CA SER A 472 -30.67 26.92 81.68
C SER A 472 -31.32 26.66 80.33
N LYS A 473 -31.43 27.72 79.52
CA LYS A 473 -32.07 27.62 78.21
C LYS A 473 -31.38 26.56 77.35
N SER A 474 -32.10 25.48 77.03
CA SER A 474 -31.53 24.37 76.28
C SER A 474 -31.42 24.68 74.78
N PRO A 475 -30.58 23.97 74.01
CA PRO A 475 -30.74 23.85 72.56
C PRO A 475 -32.12 23.27 72.19
N PHE A 476 -32.46 23.32 70.90
CA PHE A 476 -33.71 22.73 70.39
C PHE A 476 -33.58 21.20 70.24
N TYR A 477 -34.47 20.47 70.91
CA TYR A 477 -34.54 19.01 70.90
C TYR A 477 -35.91 18.53 70.44
N ARG A 478 -35.93 17.45 69.65
CA ARG A 478 -37.16 16.73 69.31
C ARG A 478 -37.68 15.89 70.48
N TYR A 479 -36.75 15.32 71.24
CA TYR A 479 -37.06 14.44 72.36
C TYR A 479 -36.63 15.10 73.66
N ILE A 480 -37.50 15.11 74.66
CA ILE A 480 -37.18 15.47 76.04
C ILE A 480 -37.46 14.25 76.90
N ARG A 481 -36.60 13.91 77.85
CA ARG A 481 -36.88 12.87 78.84
C ARG A 481 -36.68 13.35 80.26
N PHE A 482 -37.57 12.91 81.13
CA PHE A 482 -37.38 12.92 82.58
C PHE A 482 -36.84 11.55 82.98
N ARG A 483 -35.68 11.50 83.64
CA ARG A 483 -35.02 10.25 84.04
C ARG A 483 -34.78 10.24 85.54
N LEU A 484 -35.26 9.18 86.20
CA LEU A 484 -34.98 8.89 87.60
C LEU A 484 -33.52 8.46 87.76
N LYS A 485 -32.86 8.97 88.79
CA LYS A 485 -31.47 8.68 89.12
C LYS A 485 -31.29 7.92 90.44
N SER A 486 -32.25 7.99 91.34
CA SER A 486 -32.22 7.33 92.65
C SER A 486 -33.25 6.21 92.78
N ILE A 487 -32.93 5.19 93.58
CA ILE A 487 -33.86 4.20 94.12
C ILE A 487 -33.76 4.26 95.65
N TYR A 488 -34.88 4.43 96.33
CA TYR A 488 -35.05 4.53 97.78
C TYR A 488 -35.99 3.45 98.34
N ASP A 489 -36.96 2.96 97.57
CA ASP A 489 -37.92 1.91 97.99
C ASP A 489 -38.51 1.19 96.76
N THR A 490 -39.20 0.07 96.90
CA THR A 490 -39.91 -0.52 95.75
C THR A 490 -41.25 0.19 95.54
N GLY A 491 -41.29 1.26 94.74
CA GLY A 491 -42.48 2.10 94.57
C GLY A 491 -42.76 2.61 93.14
N LEU A 492 -43.76 3.51 93.05
CA LEU A 492 -44.16 4.26 91.84
C LEU A 492 -44.15 5.77 92.14
N LEU A 493 -43.48 6.55 91.30
CA LEU A 493 -43.59 8.01 91.28
C LEU A 493 -44.91 8.38 90.58
N TYR A 494 -45.92 8.74 91.37
CA TYR A 494 -47.22 9.14 90.86
C TYR A 494 -47.27 10.64 90.54
N THR A 495 -47.73 10.94 89.34
CA THR A 495 -47.86 12.29 88.80
C THR A 495 -49.06 12.35 87.86
N ASP A 496 -49.77 13.47 87.91
CA ASP A 496 -50.95 13.74 87.08
C ASP A 496 -50.70 14.92 86.13
N HIS A 497 -49.49 15.52 86.16
CA HIS A 497 -49.17 16.62 85.27
C HIS A 497 -47.68 16.83 85.03
N PHE A 498 -47.32 16.99 83.75
CA PHE A 498 -46.08 17.60 83.28
C PHE A 498 -46.39 18.83 82.43
N GLU A 499 -45.58 19.88 82.61
CA GLU A 499 -45.59 21.03 81.72
C GLU A 499 -44.16 21.52 81.44
N PHE A 500 -43.89 21.93 80.21
CA PHE A 500 -42.59 22.44 79.78
C PHE A 500 -42.70 23.87 79.31
N PHE A 501 -41.68 24.69 79.53
CA PHE A 501 -41.68 26.10 79.13
C PHE A 501 -40.42 26.42 78.37
N GLY A 502 -40.50 27.38 77.45
CA GLY A 502 -39.37 27.90 76.70
C GLY A 502 -39.76 28.30 75.29
N LYS A 503 -39.24 27.62 74.28
CA LYS A 503 -39.57 27.88 72.88
C LYS A 503 -39.91 26.59 72.16
N ILE A 504 -40.94 26.61 71.32
CA ILE A 504 -41.24 25.54 70.37
C ILE A 504 -41.01 26.04 68.95
N LYS A 505 -40.26 25.27 68.17
CA LYS A 505 -40.05 25.46 66.74
C LYS A 505 -40.96 24.48 66.01
N ILE A 506 -41.90 25.04 65.26
CA ILE A 506 -42.93 24.30 64.50
C ILE A 506 -42.36 23.87 63.15
#